data_AF-A0A7Y5QI80-F1
#
_entry.id   AF-A0A7Y5QI80-F1
#
_cell.length_a   1.000
_cell.length_b   1.000
_cell.length_c   1.000
_cell.angle_alpha   90.00
_cell.angle_beta   90.00
_cell.angle_gamma   90.00
#
_symmetry.space_group_name_H-M   'P 1'
#
loop_
_entity.id
_entity.type
_entity.pdbx_description
1 polymer ?
#
loop_
_entity_poly.entity_id
_entity_poly.type
_entity_poly.pdbx_seq_one_letter_code
_entity_poly.pdbx_strand_id
1 'polypeptide(L)' 'MLPADPAQVVPVCIKGKRACPPEDVGGVWGYDTFLEAIKDPDHPEHDMYTEWVGDDFDSEVFDMDAINAALHGSK' A
#
# COMPACT_ATOMS: atom_id res chain seq x y z
N MET A 1 23.70 18.58 -17.82
CA MET A 1 23.22 17.64 -16.78
C MET A 1 24.02 17.93 -15.53
N LEU A 2 23.38 18.27 -14.42
CA LEU A 2 24.08 18.49 -13.15
C LEU A 2 24.44 17.11 -12.53
N PRO A 3 25.58 17.00 -11.83
CA PRO A 3 25.90 15.78 -11.10
C PRO A 3 24.88 15.54 -9.99
N ALA A 4 24.66 14.27 -9.63
CA ALA A 4 23.87 13.92 -8.45
C ALA A 4 24.54 14.49 -7.19
N ASP A 5 23.73 14.89 -6.22
CA ASP A 5 24.23 15.32 -4.92
C ASP A 5 24.81 14.11 -4.17
N PRO A 6 26.12 14.09 -3.86
CA PRO A 6 26.74 12.98 -3.16
C PRO A 6 26.25 12.83 -1.71
N ALA A 7 25.58 13.83 -1.13
CA ALA A 7 25.03 13.77 0.23
C ALA A 7 23.60 13.21 0.27
N GLN A 8 22.90 13.12 -0.87
CA GLN A 8 21.55 12.58 -0.92
C GLN A 8 21.59 11.05 -0.76
N VAL A 9 20.99 10.55 0.33
CA VAL A 9 20.75 9.12 0.48
C VAL A 9 19.67 8.70 -0.52
N VAL A 10 19.97 7.66 -1.29
CA VAL A 10 19.10 7.12 -2.35
C VAL A 10 19.00 5.60 -2.19
N PRO A 11 17.88 4.97 -2.60
CA PRO A 11 16.69 5.57 -3.21
C PRO A 11 15.83 6.38 -2.23
N VAL A 12 15.16 7.44 -2.71
CA VAL A 12 14.22 8.25 -1.93
C VAL A 12 12.87 8.32 -2.63
N CYS A 13 11.80 8.01 -1.90
CA CYS A 13 10.42 8.27 -2.31
C CYS A 13 10.13 9.77 -2.19
N ILE A 14 9.78 10.39 -3.32
CA ILE A 14 9.49 11.84 -3.39
C ILE A 14 8.00 12.17 -3.39
N LYS A 15 7.14 11.18 -3.63
CA LYS A 15 5.67 11.26 -3.62
C LYS A 15 5.06 9.87 -3.79
N GLY A 16 3.81 9.73 -3.37
CA GLY A 16 2.96 8.59 -3.68
C GLY A 16 1.52 8.85 -3.24
N LYS A 17 0.67 7.84 -3.40
CA LYS A 17 -0.74 7.88 -2.99
C LYS A 17 -1.25 6.46 -2.88
N ARG A 18 -2.21 6.27 -1.96
CA ARG A 18 -2.91 5.01 -1.73
C ARG A 18 -2.00 3.90 -1.20
N ALA A 19 -2.59 2.91 -0.55
CA ALA A 19 -1.88 1.73 -0.10
C ALA A 19 -1.57 0.82 -1.29
N CYS A 20 -0.51 0.03 -1.16
CA CYS A 20 -0.28 -1.09 -2.08
C CYS A 20 -1.41 -2.12 -1.92
N PRO A 21 -1.83 -2.80 -2.99
CA PRO A 21 -2.70 -3.95 -2.87
C PRO A 21 -2.11 -4.98 -1.89
N PRO A 22 -2.94 -5.63 -1.05
CA PRO A 22 -2.47 -6.73 -0.23
C PRO A 22 -1.80 -7.82 -1.08
N GLU A 23 -0.79 -8.47 -0.53
CA GLU A 23 -0.17 -9.63 -1.16
C GLU A 23 -1.22 -10.72 -1.42
N ASP A 24 -1.06 -11.46 -2.52
CA ASP A 24 -1.95 -12.56 -2.91
C ASP A 24 -3.44 -12.21 -3.10
N VAL A 25 -3.81 -10.93 -3.25
CA VAL A 25 -5.20 -10.48 -3.45
C VAL A 25 -5.84 -10.90 -4.79
N GLY A 26 -5.11 -11.61 -5.67
CA GLY A 26 -5.63 -12.06 -6.97
C GLY A 26 -5.41 -11.08 -8.13
N GLY A 27 -4.37 -10.24 -8.05
CA GLY A 27 -4.01 -9.28 -9.08
C GLY A 27 -4.99 -8.12 -9.19
N VAL A 28 -5.03 -7.45 -10.35
CA VAL A 28 -5.82 -6.22 -10.52
C VAL A 28 -7.33 -6.44 -10.33
N TRP A 29 -7.86 -7.55 -10.86
CA TRP A 29 -9.29 -7.87 -10.75
C TRP A 29 -9.65 -8.27 -9.33
N GLY A 30 -8.81 -9.08 -8.68
CA GLY A 30 -9.02 -9.45 -7.29
C GLY A 30 -8.96 -8.25 -6.34
N TYR A 31 -8.06 -7.29 -6.60
CA TYR A 31 -7.99 -6.05 -5.82
C TYR A 31 -9.24 -5.17 -5.98
N ASP A 32 -9.81 -5.10 -7.19
CA ASP A 32 -11.04 -4.33 -7.43
C ASP A 32 -12.23 -4.93 -6.66
N THR A 33 -12.43 -6.24 -6.78
CA THR A 33 -13.48 -6.97 -6.03
C THR A 33 -13.27 -6.86 -4.53
N PHE A 34 -12.04 -6.98 -4.04
CA PHE A 34 -11.69 -6.77 -2.65
C PHE A 34 -12.09 -5.37 -2.15
N LEU A 35 -11.76 -4.32 -2.91
CA LEU A 35 -12.11 -2.94 -2.55
C LEU A 35 -13.62 -2.69 -2.52
N GLU A 36 -14.38 -3.32 -3.42
CA GLU A 36 -15.85 -3.28 -3.40
C GLU A 36 -16.40 -3.98 -2.15
N ALA A 37 -15.92 -5.19 -1.88
CA ALA A 37 -16.39 -6.01 -0.77
C ALA A 37 -16.14 -5.37 0.59
N ILE A 38 -14.93 -4.85 0.88
CA ILE A 38 -14.63 -4.26 2.20
C ILE A 38 -15.39 -2.95 2.47
N LYS A 39 -15.91 -2.27 1.43
CA LYS A 39 -16.66 -1.02 1.56
C LYS A 39 -18.15 -1.22 1.71
N ASP A 40 -18.67 -2.38 1.34
CA ASP A 40 -20.08 -2.71 1.35
C ASP A 40 -20.36 -3.88 2.33
N PRO A 41 -20.89 -3.60 3.54
CA PRO A 41 -21.25 -4.62 4.51
C PRO A 41 -22.29 -5.64 4.02
N ASP A 42 -23.07 -5.31 2.98
CA ASP A 42 -24.06 -6.22 2.39
C ASP A 42 -23.45 -7.07 1.24
N HIS A 43 -22.18 -6.86 0.88
CA HIS A 43 -21.51 -7.64 -0.14
C HIS A 43 -21.37 -9.11 0.32
N PRO A 44 -21.68 -10.10 -0.54
CA PRO A 44 -21.62 -11.52 -0.17
C PRO A 44 -20.26 -12.00 0.37
N GLU A 45 -19.19 -11.31 0.02
CA GLU A 45 -17.81 -11.61 0.41
C GLU A 45 -17.22 -10.62 1.43
N HIS A 46 -18.03 -9.70 2.00
CA HIS A 46 -17.57 -8.68 2.95
C HIS A 46 -16.82 -9.29 4.14
N ASP A 47 -17.46 -10.24 4.83
CA ASP A 47 -16.89 -10.90 6.01
C ASP A 47 -15.61 -11.68 5.67
N MET A 48 -15.59 -12.36 4.52
CA MET A 48 -14.40 -13.11 4.06
C MET A 48 -13.20 -12.18 3.87
N TYR A 49 -13.39 -11.06 3.18
CA TYR A 49 -12.29 -10.15 2.86
C TYR A 49 -11.84 -9.31 4.05
N THR A 50 -12.76 -8.88 4.91
CA THR A 50 -12.42 -8.14 6.15
C THR A 50 -11.67 -9.04 7.14
N GLU A 51 -12.09 -10.30 7.31
CA GLU A 51 -11.35 -11.26 8.13
C GLU A 51 -9.96 -11.55 7.55
N TRP A 52 -9.86 -11.71 6.22
CA TRP A 52 -8.59 -12.02 5.55
C TRP A 52 -7.57 -10.89 5.63
N VAL A 53 -7.99 -9.64 5.40
CA VAL A 53 -7.09 -8.50 5.40
C VAL A 53 -6.80 -7.96 6.81
N GLY A 54 -7.71 -8.22 7.76
CA GLY A 54 -7.66 -7.70 9.12
C GLY A 54 -8.13 -6.24 9.23
N ASP A 55 -8.07 -5.69 10.46
CA ASP A 55 -8.70 -4.41 10.78
C ASP A 55 -7.91 -3.16 10.34
N ASP A 56 -6.66 -3.33 9.90
CA ASP A 56 -5.72 -2.22 9.69
C ASP A 56 -5.61 -1.75 8.22
N PHE A 57 -6.34 -2.35 7.29
CA PHE A 57 -6.24 -1.99 5.88
C PHE A 57 -7.08 -0.75 5.53
N ASP A 58 -6.42 0.33 5.12
CA ASP A 58 -7.04 1.48 4.47
C ASP A 58 -6.38 1.72 3.10
N SER A 59 -7.19 1.58 2.04
CA SER A 59 -6.75 1.76 0.65
C SER A 59 -6.21 3.16 0.33
N GLU A 60 -6.52 4.18 1.15
CA GLU A 60 -6.11 5.56 0.91
C GLU A 60 -4.85 5.96 1.72
N VAL A 61 -4.39 5.13 2.64
CA VAL A 61 -3.20 5.41 3.46
C VAL A 61 -1.92 5.33 2.63
N PHE A 62 -1.10 6.37 2.73
CA PHE A 62 0.25 6.44 2.17
C PHE A 62 1.16 7.20 3.13
N ASP A 63 2.24 6.56 3.60
CA ASP A 63 3.21 7.15 4.51
C ASP A 63 4.60 7.20 3.86
N MET A 64 5.00 8.39 3.42
CA MET A 64 6.28 8.63 2.77
C MET A 64 7.47 8.44 3.72
N ASP A 65 7.30 8.76 5.00
CA ASP A 65 8.38 8.68 5.99
C ASP A 65 8.66 7.21 6.34
N ALA A 66 7.61 6.41 6.55
CA ALA A 66 7.73 4.97 6.75
C ALA A 66 8.38 4.27 5.54
N ILE A 67 7.99 4.65 4.31
CA ILE A 67 8.58 4.12 3.08
C ILE A 67 10.06 4.50 2.98
N ASN A 68 10.42 5.76 3.22
CA ASN A 68 11.81 6.20 3.15
C ASN A 68 12.66 5.55 4.26
N ALA A 69 12.11 5.32 5.44
CA ALA A 69 12.77 4.55 6.48
C ALA A 69 13.06 3.11 6.02
N ALA A 70 12.09 2.44 5.39
CA ALA A 70 12.27 1.10 4.85
C ALA A 70 13.29 1.05 3.70
N LEU A 71 13.26 2.03 2.78
CA LEU A 71 14.20 2.14 1.65
C LEU A 71 15.66 2.31 2.09
N HIS A 72 15.89 2.99 3.21
CA HIS A 72 17.23 3.21 3.75
C HIS A 72 17.72 2.08 4.66
N GLY A 73 16.87 1.09 4.93
CA GLY A 73 17.15 -0.05 5.78
C GLY A 73 17.12 0.30 7.26
N SER A 74 16.22 -0.37 7.99
CA SER A 74 16.44 -0.66 9.41
C SER A 74 17.78 -1.40 9.52
N LYS A 75 18.74 -0.80 10.23
CA LYS A 75 20.02 -1.42 10.53
C LYS A 75 19.84 -2.57 11.51
#